data_AF-A0A6P6NP94-F1
#
_entry.id   AF-A0A6P6NP94-F1
#
_cell.length_a   1.000
_cell.length_b   1.000
_cell.length_c   1.000
_cell.angle_alpha   90.00
_cell.angle_beta   90.00
_cell.angle_gamma   90.00
#
_symmetry.space_group_name_H-M   'P 1'
#
loop_
_entity.id
_entity.type
_entity.pdbx_description
1 polymer ?
#
loop_
_entity_poly.entity_id
_entity_poly.type
_entity_poly.pdbx_seq_one_letter_code
_entity_poly.pdbx_strand_id
1 'polypeptide(L)'
;MTTARYRPTWDLALDPLVSCKLCLGEFPLEQMTTITQCQCVFCTLCLKHYVELLIKEGFETAISCPDSACPKRGHLQENEIECMVAAEIMQRYRKLQFEKGKWKADVCSSGGAISIRKQQMRHVCVC
;
A
#
# COMPACT_ATOMS: atom_id res chain seq x y z
N MET A 1 36.94 -47.94 -21.04
CA MET A 1 37.07 -46.68 -20.28
C MET A 1 35.77 -45.91 -20.43
N THR A 2 34.82 -46.13 -19.53
CA THR A 2 33.49 -45.50 -19.53
C THR A 2 33.56 -44.18 -18.78
N THR A 3 33.47 -43.07 -19.51
CA THR A 3 33.46 -41.73 -18.95
C THR A 3 32.09 -41.42 -18.36
N ALA A 4 31.95 -41.63 -17.04
CA ALA A 4 30.86 -41.07 -16.26
C ALA A 4 30.96 -39.53 -16.34
N ARG A 5 30.15 -38.92 -17.20
CA ARG A 5 29.98 -37.47 -17.27
C ARG A 5 29.21 -37.04 -16.01
N TYR A 6 29.98 -36.66 -14.99
CA TYR A 6 29.57 -35.90 -13.81
C TYR A 6 28.61 -34.78 -14.23
N ARG A 7 27.37 -34.86 -13.77
CA ARG A 7 26.34 -33.84 -13.95
C ARG A 7 26.46 -32.88 -12.77
N PRO A 8 26.95 -31.63 -12.94
CA PRO A 8 26.75 -30.65 -11.91
C PRO A 8 25.27 -30.26 -11.96
N THR A 9 24.56 -30.59 -10.89
CA THR A 9 23.23 -30.09 -10.56
C THR A 9 23.29 -28.57 -10.49
N TRP A 10 22.96 -27.91 -11.60
CA TRP A 10 22.46 -26.52 -11.60
C TRP A 10 21.03 -26.51 -11.07
N ASP A 11 20.82 -27.14 -9.92
CA ASP A 11 19.66 -26.92 -9.06
C ASP A 11 19.99 -25.70 -8.19
N LEU A 12 20.29 -24.60 -8.87
CA LEU A 12 20.28 -23.29 -8.25
C LEU A 12 18.78 -23.02 -8.13
N ALA A 13 18.21 -23.28 -6.97
CA ALA A 13 16.82 -22.95 -6.67
C ALA A 13 16.64 -21.46 -6.97
N LEU A 14 16.21 -21.16 -8.20
CA LEU A 14 15.76 -19.83 -8.57
C LEU A 14 14.52 -19.64 -7.72
N ASP A 15 14.65 -18.88 -6.63
CA ASP A 15 13.50 -18.45 -5.84
C ASP A 15 12.45 -17.94 -6.82
N PRO A 16 11.20 -18.43 -6.77
CA PRO A 16 10.20 -18.09 -7.76
C PRO A 16 10.00 -16.57 -7.77
N LEU A 17 10.55 -15.90 -8.80
CA LEU A 17 10.38 -14.47 -8.98
C LEU A 17 8.94 -14.20 -9.39
N VAL A 18 8.35 -13.20 -8.76
CA VAL A 18 7.00 -12.74 -9.06
C VAL A 18 7.13 -11.44 -9.84
N SER A 19 6.27 -11.24 -10.84
CA SER A 19 6.22 -9.99 -11.59
C SER A 19 5.30 -8.98 -10.89
N CYS A 20 5.81 -7.79 -10.60
CA CYS A 20 5.01 -6.70 -10.08
C CYS A 20 4.25 -6.00 -11.21
N LYS A 21 2.93 -5.87 -11.08
CA LYS A 21 2.09 -5.21 -12.11
C LYS A 21 2.22 -3.69 -12.16
N LEU A 22 2.77 -3.05 -11.13
CA LEU A 22 2.89 -1.58 -11.06
C LEU A 22 4.15 -1.05 -11.74
N CYS A 23 5.28 -1.72 -11.53
CA CYS A 23 6.57 -1.34 -12.12
C CYS A 23 7.02 -2.28 -13.24
N LEU A 24 6.29 -3.36 -13.52
CA LEU A 24 6.61 -4.39 -14.51
C LEU A 24 7.97 -5.08 -14.28
N GLY A 25 8.51 -5.01 -13.06
CA GLY A 25 9.76 -5.68 -12.67
C GLY A 25 9.53 -7.03 -12.00
N GLU A 26 10.55 -7.88 -12.01
CA GLU A 26 10.57 -9.18 -11.35
C GLU A 26 11.31 -9.08 -10.01
N PHE A 27 10.68 -9.59 -8.94
CA PHE A 27 11.24 -9.52 -7.59
C PHE A 27 11.04 -10.85 -6.85
N PRO A 28 11.96 -11.20 -5.93
CA PRO A 28 11.77 -12.37 -5.06
C PRO A 28 10.59 -12.15 -4.12
N LEU A 29 10.04 -13.25 -3.60
CA LEU A 29 8.85 -13.22 -2.74
C LEU A 29 9.07 -12.40 -1.46
N GLU A 30 10.30 -12.32 -0.93
CA GLU A 30 10.60 -11.49 0.26
C GLU A 30 10.40 -9.98 0.01
N GLN A 31 10.49 -9.55 -1.26
CA GLN A 31 10.30 -8.16 -1.67
C GLN A 31 8.89 -7.91 -2.23
N MET A 32 7.98 -8.85 -2.02
CA MET A 32 6.60 -8.76 -2.44
C MET A 32 5.68 -8.67 -1.22
N THR A 33 4.72 -7.75 -1.30
CA THR A 33 3.66 -7.62 -0.32
C THR A 33 2.35 -8.11 -0.92
N THR A 34 1.66 -8.99 -0.18
CA THR A 34 0.34 -9.50 -0.55
C THR A 34 -0.72 -8.77 0.26
N ILE A 35 -1.71 -8.18 -0.41
CA ILE A 35 -2.85 -7.53 0.24
C ILE A 35 -3.82 -8.63 0.71
N THR A 36 -4.04 -8.76 2.00
CA THR A 36 -4.84 -9.84 2.60
C THR A 36 -6.28 -9.91 2.10
N GLN A 37 -6.91 -8.76 1.80
CA GLN A 37 -8.31 -8.71 1.37
C GLN A 37 -8.56 -9.19 -0.05
N CYS A 38 -7.65 -8.86 -0.97
CA CYS A 38 -7.82 -9.16 -2.39
C CYS A 38 -6.83 -10.18 -2.94
N GLN A 39 -5.81 -10.56 -2.16
CA GLN A 39 -4.68 -11.43 -2.55
C GLN A 39 -3.87 -10.88 -3.74
N CYS A 40 -3.98 -9.59 -4.02
CA CYS A 40 -3.13 -8.94 -5.02
C CYS A 40 -1.71 -8.79 -4.46
N VAL A 41 -0.72 -9.08 -5.30
CA VAL A 41 0.70 -9.06 -4.94
C VAL A 41 1.41 -7.96 -5.72
N PHE A 42 2.18 -7.13 -5.01
CA PHE A 42 3.00 -6.08 -5.60
C PHE A 42 4.36 -6.00 -4.91
N CYS A 43 5.31 -5.37 -5.58
CA CYS A 43 6.60 -5.08 -4.98
C CYS A 43 6.44 -4.19 -3.75
N THR A 44 7.14 -4.47 -2.66
CA THR A 44 7.05 -3.72 -1.39
C THR A 44 7.31 -2.24 -1.61
N LEU A 45 8.26 -1.90 -2.48
CA LEU A 45 8.58 -0.51 -2.84
C LEU A 45 7.41 0.20 -3.52
N CYS A 46 6.74 -0.48 -4.45
CA CYS A 46 5.63 0.05 -5.23
C CYS A 46 4.44 0.33 -4.33
N LEU A 47 4.10 -0.65 -3.48
CA LEU A 47 2.98 -0.55 -2.57
C LEU A 47 3.25 0.51 -1.50
N LYS A 48 4.47 0.58 -0.96
CA LYS A 48 4.87 1.63 -0.02
C LYS A 48 4.69 3.04 -0.62
N HIS A 49 5.24 3.30 -1.80
CA HIS A 49 5.12 4.61 -2.44
C HIS A 49 3.66 4.97 -2.72
N TYR A 50 2.86 4.01 -3.18
CA TYR A 50 1.44 4.19 -3.42
C TYR A 50 0.69 4.62 -2.15
N VAL A 51 0.92 3.90 -1.05
CA VAL A 51 0.32 4.20 0.26
C VAL A 51 0.79 5.56 0.78
N GLU A 52 2.08 5.84 0.74
CA GLU A 52 2.63 7.13 1.19
C GLU A 52 2.07 8.31 0.39
N LEU A 53 1.87 8.14 -0.91
CA LEU A 53 1.29 9.17 -1.77
C LEU A 53 -0.17 9.44 -1.41
N LEU A 54 -1.01 8.40 -1.27
CA LEU A 54 -2.41 8.56 -0.90
C LEU A 54 -2.60 9.20 0.47
N ILE A 55 -1.74 8.85 1.44
CA ILE A 55 -1.75 9.48 2.78
C ILE A 55 -1.30 10.94 2.70
N LYS A 56 -0.30 11.26 1.87
CA LYS A 56 0.17 12.65 1.67
C LYS A 56 -0.87 13.52 1.00
N GLU A 57 -1.56 12.99 0.00
CA GLU A 57 -2.67 13.67 -0.67
C GLU A 57 -3.88 13.81 0.26
N GLY A 58 -4.12 12.79 1.09
CA GLY A 58 -5.15 12.82 2.10
C GLY A 58 -6.55 12.94 1.52
N PHE A 59 -6.83 12.29 0.39
CA PHE A 59 -8.17 12.25 -0.24
C PHE A 59 -9.04 11.09 0.27
N GLU A 60 -8.44 9.98 0.67
CA GLU A 60 -9.17 8.78 1.11
C GLU A 60 -8.73 8.32 2.50
N THR A 61 -9.69 7.84 3.29
CA THR A 61 -9.46 7.21 4.60
C THR A 61 -9.13 5.73 4.47
N ALA A 62 -9.68 5.06 3.46
CA ALA A 62 -9.36 3.69 3.14
C ALA A 62 -8.46 3.68 1.91
N ILE A 63 -7.28 3.07 2.03
CA ILE A 63 -6.36 2.92 0.91
C ILE A 63 -6.85 1.74 0.07
N SER A 64 -7.33 2.02 -1.14
CA SER A 64 -7.82 0.99 -2.07
C SER A 64 -6.69 0.18 -2.70
N CYS A 65 -7.00 -1.00 -3.22
CA CYS A 65 -6.04 -1.81 -3.98
C CYS A 65 -5.60 -1.06 -5.26
N PRO A 66 -4.29 -1.02 -5.59
CA PRO A 66 -3.80 -0.30 -6.77
C PRO A 66 -4.10 -0.99 -8.11
N ASP A 67 -4.57 -2.24 -8.11
CA ASP A 67 -5.02 -2.94 -9.32
C ASP A 67 -6.49 -2.60 -9.61
N SER A 68 -6.70 -1.84 -10.70
CA SER A 68 -8.03 -1.41 -11.16
C SER A 68 -8.89 -2.55 -11.70
N ALA A 69 -8.28 -3.67 -12.10
CA ALA A 69 -8.95 -4.89 -12.50
C ALA A 69 -9.20 -5.84 -11.32
N CYS A 70 -8.86 -5.44 -10.08
CA CYS A 70 -9.11 -6.23 -8.89
C CYS A 70 -10.63 -6.41 -8.68
N PRO A 71 -11.16 -7.64 -8.77
CA PRO A 71 -12.61 -7.87 -8.69
C PRO A 71 -13.16 -7.57 -7.28
N LYS A 72 -12.32 -7.77 -6.26
CA LYS A 72 -12.68 -7.58 -4.85
C LYS A 72 -12.61 -6.12 -4.40
N ARG A 73 -11.94 -5.25 -5.17
CA ARG A 73 -11.65 -3.85 -4.79
C ARG A 73 -11.28 -3.73 -3.31
N GLY A 74 -10.35 -4.59 -2.88
CA GLY A 74 -9.95 -4.67 -1.48
C GLY A 74 -9.31 -3.37 -1.01
N HIS A 75 -9.33 -3.14 0.30
CA HIS A 75 -8.55 -2.06 0.91
C HIS A 75 -7.35 -2.63 1.65
N LEU A 76 -6.34 -1.80 1.89
CA LEU A 76 -5.25 -2.14 2.79
C LEU A 76 -5.71 -1.92 4.23
N GLN A 77 -5.33 -2.85 5.10
CA GLN A 77 -5.59 -2.79 6.53
C GLN A 77 -4.57 -1.89 7.24
N GLU A 78 -4.93 -1.34 8.40
CA GLU A 78 -4.04 -0.41 9.12
C GLU A 78 -2.71 -1.07 9.52
N ASN A 79 -2.72 -2.34 9.91
CA ASN A 79 -1.51 -3.10 10.25
C ASN A 79 -0.57 -3.28 9.04
N GLU A 80 -1.12 -3.52 7.84
CA GLU A 80 -0.34 -3.62 6.61
C GLU A 80 0.34 -2.29 6.29
N ILE A 81 -0.39 -1.18 6.49
CA ILE A 81 0.12 0.19 6.28
C ILE A 81 1.21 0.50 7.34
N GLU A 82 0.97 0.18 8.61
CA GLU A 82 1.88 0.45 9.74
C GLU A 82 3.24 -0.23 9.57
N CYS A 83 3.25 -1.46 9.06
CA CYS A 83 4.50 -2.16 8.78
C CYS A 83 5.26 -1.62 7.55
N MET A 84 4.58 -0.96 6.61
CA MET A 84 5.19 -0.51 5.35
C MET A 84 5.67 0.95 5.38
N VAL A 85 4.98 1.83 6.10
CA VAL A 85 5.28 3.27 6.09
C VAL A 85 5.93 3.72 7.39
N ALA A 86 6.65 4.85 7.33
CA ALA A 86 7.26 5.42 8.53
C ALA A 86 6.19 5.90 9.52
N ALA A 87 6.54 5.91 10.82
CA ALA A 87 5.64 6.37 11.88
C ALA A 87 5.07 7.78 11.63
N GLU A 88 5.85 8.69 11.03
CA GLU A 88 5.36 10.03 10.66
C GLU A 88 4.19 9.97 9.66
N ILE A 89 4.28 9.09 8.67
CA ILE A 89 3.23 8.91 7.67
C ILE A 89 2.01 8.23 8.31
N MET A 90 2.21 7.23 9.18
CA MET A 90 1.12 6.61 9.95
C MET A 90 0.37 7.60 10.84
N GLN A 91 1.08 8.53 11.48
CA GLN A 91 0.45 9.58 12.29
C GLN A 91 -0.46 10.46 11.43
N ARG A 92 -0.04 10.80 10.20
CA ARG A 92 -0.89 11.53 9.25
C ARG A 92 -2.11 10.71 8.84
N TYR A 93 -1.94 9.42 8.56
CA TYR A 93 -3.05 8.52 8.23
C TYR A 93 -4.09 8.45 9.36
N ARG A 94 -3.66 8.24 10.61
CA ARG A 94 -4.54 8.24 11.78
C ARG A 94 -5.24 9.58 11.98
N LYS A 95 -4.54 10.69 11.76
CA LYS A 95 -5.12 12.03 11.80
C LYS A 95 -6.20 12.21 10.73
N LEU A 96 -5.93 11.79 9.49
CA LEU A 96 -6.90 11.81 8.40
C LEU A 96 -8.12 10.95 8.72
N GLN A 97 -7.92 9.76 9.28
CA GLN A 97 -9.01 8.89 9.73
C GLN A 97 -9.88 9.54 10.81
N PHE A 98 -9.27 10.26 11.75
CA PHE A 98 -10.00 11.00 12.77
C PHE A 98 -10.75 12.20 12.19
N GLU A 99 -10.09 12.98 11.32
CA GLU A 99 -10.68 14.16 10.67
C GLU A 99 -11.85 13.77 9.77
N LYS A 100 -11.69 12.69 8.99
CA LYS A 100 -12.67 12.22 8.00
C LYS A 100 -13.60 11.12 8.48
N GLY A 101 -13.39 10.55 9.66
CA GLY A 101 -14.43 9.79 10.37
C GLY A 101 -15.71 10.61 10.57
N LYS A 102 -15.62 11.94 10.45
CA LYS A 102 -16.74 12.88 10.41
C LYS A 102 -17.29 13.17 9.00
N TRP A 103 -16.62 12.73 7.93
CA TRP A 103 -16.91 13.02 6.52
C TRP A 103 -17.34 11.78 5.72
N LYS A 104 -18.02 10.80 6.36
CA LYS A 104 -18.77 9.78 5.60
C LYS A 104 -20.03 10.34 4.92
N ALA A 105 -20.33 11.62 5.12
CA ALA A 105 -21.20 12.41 4.27
C ALA A 105 -20.33 13.40 3.48
N ASP A 106 -20.67 13.64 2.22
CA ASP A 106 -20.06 14.61 1.30
C ASP A 106 -18.93 14.07 0.40
N VAL A 107 -19.28 13.08 -0.40
CA VAL A 107 -18.95 13.17 -1.83
C VAL A 107 -20.27 13.15 -2.59
N CYS A 108 -20.72 14.31 -3.09
CA CYS A 108 -20.78 14.55 -4.53
C CYS A 108 -21.22 15.98 -4.89
N SER A 109 -20.50 16.50 -5.89
CA SER A 109 -20.97 17.38 -6.98
C SER A 109 -20.83 18.90 -6.85
N SER A 110 -20.09 19.41 -7.85
CA SER A 110 -20.14 20.74 -8.47
C SER A 110 -19.53 21.92 -7.71
N GLY A 111 -18.72 22.69 -8.43
CA GLY A 111 -17.82 23.70 -7.91
C GLY A 111 -18.51 24.83 -7.15
N GLY A 112 -17.82 25.29 -6.11
CA GLY A 112 -18.16 26.46 -5.33
C GLY A 112 -17.04 26.72 -4.34
N ALA A 113 -16.50 27.93 -4.34
CA ALA A 113 -15.34 28.32 -3.54
C ALA A 113 -15.56 28.02 -2.04
N ILE A 114 -14.63 27.29 -1.41
CA ILE A 114 -14.65 27.05 0.04
C ILE A 114 -13.59 27.92 0.69
N SER A 115 -14.06 29.00 1.29
CA SER A 115 -13.30 29.84 2.21
C SER A 115 -13.19 29.11 3.56
N ILE A 116 -12.03 28.54 3.87
CA ILE A 116 -11.79 27.84 5.13
C ILE A 116 -11.28 28.86 6.15
N ARG A 117 -12.17 29.44 6.96
CA ARG A 117 -11.80 30.08 8.23
C ARG A 117 -11.68 29.02 9.32
N LYS A 118 -10.49 29.02 9.94
CA LYS A 118 -9.98 28.22 11.07
C LYS A 118 -10.96 28.10 12.24
N GLN A 119 -10.95 26.96 12.95
CA GLN A 119 -11.07 26.92 14.42
C GLN A 119 -10.53 25.59 15.02
N GLN A 120 -9.24 25.61 15.39
CA GLN A 120 -8.68 25.26 16.71
C GLN A 120 -9.31 24.12 17.56
N MET A 121 -8.54 23.03 17.79
CA MET A 121 -8.43 22.29 19.07
C MET A 121 -7.44 21.11 18.89
N ARG A 122 -6.18 21.23 19.34
CA ARG A 122 -5.64 20.84 20.65
C ARG A 122 -5.73 19.33 20.98
N HIS A 123 -4.53 18.75 21.05
CA HIS A 123 -4.07 17.68 21.96
C HIS A 123 -4.63 16.26 21.76
N VAL A 124 -3.82 15.31 22.25
CA VAL A 124 -3.99 13.83 22.34
C VAL A 124 -3.40 13.10 21.12
N CYS A 125 -2.40 12.22 21.22
CA CYS A 125 -1.50 11.80 22.31
C CYS A 125 -0.27 11.18 21.64
N VAL A 126 0.93 11.55 22.06
CA VAL A 126 2.14 10.76 21.85
C VAL A 126 2.14 9.70 22.95
N CYS A 127 2.26 8.43 22.59
CA CYS A 127 2.69 7.36 23.49
C CYS A 127 4.09 6.94 23.05
#